data_AF-A0A271LBG2-F1
#
_entry.id   AF-A0A271LBG2-F1
#
_cell.length_a   1.000
_cell.length_b   1.000
_cell.length_c   1.000
_cell.angle_alpha   90.00
_cell.angle_beta   90.00
_cell.angle_gamma   90.00
#
_symmetry.space_group_name_H-M   'P 1'
#
loop_
_entity.id
_entity.type
_entity.pdbx_description
1 polymer ?
#
loop_
_entity_poly.entity_id
_entity_poly.type
_entity_poly.pdbx_seq_one_letter_code
_entity_poly.pdbx_strand_id
1 'polypeptide(L)'
;MVATIASYRKDDLIGSILDLQAFEVASAFENKAADAVAVRNTVAKSMFRLASGADLVRPFLENWSALRAGFIEGEQRSQEVIAISKSGFADNSDAKIVDLLKERLRTPDDMKLQFRHLQGRLAADIQERGDERIPDPELASREFLEEVRRHTGMIHTDNPALRILEAVGVDLSEVGPDTTVADVGDMATFRKKLGVLNERLRLSLPDVIARVKEDRLPSGIISNAIRRFHPDTRKWDGSELNDRHLACLSAYADVTYVDKRTHEAFRLARQKSETFASLTRDVEKAGTYSDIAEQLSANFGNPSPAATPGERF
;
A
#
# COMPACT_ATOMS: atom_id res chain seq x y z
N MET A 1 8.83 15.00 -23.55
CA MET A 1 9.11 15.40 -22.15
C MET A 1 8.31 14.47 -21.26
N VAL A 2 8.87 13.99 -20.15
CA VAL A 2 8.22 13.01 -19.26
C VAL A 2 8.17 13.58 -17.84
N ALA A 3 7.03 13.43 -17.17
CA ALA A 3 6.89 13.78 -15.77
C ALA A 3 7.32 12.61 -14.88
N THR A 4 8.05 12.90 -13.80
CA THR A 4 8.38 11.93 -12.76
C THR A 4 8.07 12.50 -11.39
N ILE A 5 7.87 11.62 -10.42
CA ILE A 5 7.78 12.02 -9.02
C ILE A 5 9.11 12.69 -8.65
N ALA A 6 9.05 13.88 -8.06
CA ALA A 6 10.20 14.57 -7.51
C ALA A 6 10.61 13.91 -6.19
N SER A 7 11.91 13.87 -5.90
CA SER A 7 12.36 13.56 -4.54
C SER A 7 11.76 14.57 -3.57
N TYR A 8 11.17 14.11 -2.46
CA TYR A 8 10.61 15.01 -1.44
C TYR A 8 11.70 15.93 -0.85
N ARG A 9 12.94 15.42 -0.75
CA ARG A 9 14.10 16.18 -0.29
C ARG A 9 14.69 17.12 -1.35
N LYS A 10 14.14 17.11 -2.56
CA LYS A 10 14.63 17.87 -3.72
C LYS A 10 16.07 17.53 -4.12
N ASP A 11 16.47 16.29 -3.87
CA ASP A 11 17.68 15.73 -4.44
C ASP A 11 17.46 15.52 -5.96
N ASP A 12 18.51 15.53 -6.78
CA ASP A 12 18.39 15.35 -8.25
C ASP A 12 17.93 13.94 -8.69
N LEU A 13 17.54 13.09 -7.74
CA LEU A 13 17.07 11.74 -7.93
C LEU A 13 15.58 11.68 -8.27
N ILE A 14 15.20 10.61 -8.98
CA ILE A 14 13.80 10.31 -9.27
C ILE A 14 13.13 9.88 -7.97
N GLY A 15 12.00 10.51 -7.66
CA GLY A 15 11.17 10.17 -6.52
C GLY A 15 10.48 8.82 -6.70
N SER A 16 10.22 8.17 -5.57
CA SER A 16 9.53 6.91 -5.45
C SER A 16 8.09 7.10 -4.97
N ILE A 17 7.35 5.99 -4.81
CA ILE A 17 6.04 6.03 -4.14
C ILE A 17 6.13 6.57 -2.71
N LEU A 18 7.28 6.42 -2.03
CA LEU A 18 7.51 6.99 -0.71
C LEU A 18 7.59 8.51 -0.75
N ASP A 19 8.08 9.09 -1.85
CA ASP A 19 8.15 10.54 -2.02
C ASP A 19 6.75 11.12 -2.28
N LEU A 20 5.94 10.45 -3.10
CA LEU A 20 4.51 10.78 -3.26
C LEU A 20 3.81 10.78 -1.90
N GLN A 21 3.97 9.71 -1.13
CA GLN A 21 3.37 9.58 0.19
C GLN A 21 3.91 10.62 1.17
N ALA A 22 5.19 10.98 1.08
CA ALA A 22 5.76 12.06 1.89
C ALA A 22 5.12 13.41 1.56
N PHE A 23 4.91 13.75 0.28
CA PHE A 23 4.18 14.97 -0.09
C PHE A 23 2.76 14.99 0.48
N GLU A 24 2.03 13.87 0.39
CA GLU A 24 0.67 13.75 0.95
C GLU A 24 0.66 13.92 2.47
N VAL A 25 1.56 13.24 3.19
CA VAL A 25 1.66 13.32 4.64
C VAL A 25 2.04 14.73 5.08
N ALA A 26 3.00 15.38 4.42
CA ALA A 26 3.39 16.76 4.70
C ALA A 26 2.20 17.71 4.53
N SER A 27 1.47 17.60 3.41
CA SER A 27 0.30 18.42 3.14
C SER A 27 -0.84 18.19 4.16
N ALA A 28 -1.13 16.93 4.49
CA ALA A 28 -2.17 16.58 5.47
C ALA A 28 -1.79 16.99 6.91
N PHE A 29 -0.49 17.03 7.22
CA PHE A 29 0.05 17.49 8.49
C PHE A 29 -0.06 19.02 8.65
N GLU A 30 0.30 19.77 7.61
CA GLU A 30 0.23 21.24 7.60
C GLU A 30 -1.23 21.74 7.63
N ASN A 31 -2.13 21.08 6.90
CA ASN A 31 -3.53 21.45 6.86
C ASN A 31 -4.42 20.39 7.52
N LYS A 32 -4.76 20.60 8.79
CA LYS A 32 -5.54 19.65 9.61
C LYS A 32 -6.97 19.42 9.10
N ALA A 33 -7.56 20.40 8.43
CA ALA A 33 -8.94 20.32 7.95
C ALA A 33 -9.06 19.86 6.50
N ALA A 34 -7.93 19.70 5.78
CA ALA A 34 -7.94 19.23 4.40
C ALA A 34 -8.43 17.77 4.32
N ASP A 35 -9.43 17.56 3.49
CA ASP A 35 -9.81 16.23 3.02
C ASP A 35 -8.80 15.71 1.96
N ALA A 36 -9.00 14.46 1.52
CA ALA A 36 -8.08 13.84 0.56
C ALA A 36 -8.02 14.58 -0.79
N VAL A 37 -9.12 15.18 -1.25
CA VAL A 37 -9.16 15.93 -2.51
C VAL A 37 -8.35 17.21 -2.40
N ALA A 38 -8.45 17.91 -1.28
CA ALA A 38 -7.65 19.10 -0.98
C ALA A 38 -6.16 18.77 -0.83
N VAL A 39 -5.82 17.65 -0.18
CA VAL A 39 -4.43 17.14 -0.09
C VAL A 39 -3.89 16.86 -1.50
N ARG A 40 -4.60 16.09 -2.31
CA ARG A 40 -4.24 15.82 -3.72
C ARG A 40 -3.96 17.10 -4.50
N ASN A 41 -4.88 18.06 -4.44
CA ASN A 41 -4.76 19.33 -5.17
C ASN A 41 -3.54 20.15 -4.76
N THR A 42 -3.14 20.04 -3.50
CA THR A 42 -1.95 20.72 -2.98
C THR A 42 -0.68 20.02 -3.44
N VAL A 43 -0.64 18.69 -3.30
CA VAL A 43 0.49 17.83 -3.70
C VAL A 43 0.78 17.91 -5.20
N ALA A 44 -0.26 17.91 -6.04
CA ALA A 44 -0.12 17.94 -7.49
C ALA A 44 0.67 19.15 -8.01
N LYS A 45 0.74 20.25 -7.24
CA LYS A 45 1.45 21.48 -7.62
C LYS A 45 2.97 21.36 -7.52
N SER A 46 3.48 20.41 -6.75
CA SER A 46 4.91 20.32 -6.41
C SER A 46 5.50 18.91 -6.53
N MET A 47 4.68 17.89 -6.66
CA MET A 47 5.12 16.50 -6.68
C MET A 47 5.83 16.09 -7.97
N PHE A 48 5.55 16.73 -9.10
CA PHE A 48 6.12 16.34 -10.39
C PHE A 48 7.28 17.24 -10.81
N ARG A 49 8.29 16.60 -11.40
CA ARG A 49 9.35 17.26 -12.16
C ARG A 49 9.35 16.77 -13.60
N LEU A 50 9.68 17.66 -14.53
CA LEU A 50 9.75 17.34 -15.96
C LEU A 50 11.20 17.11 -16.38
N ALA A 51 11.44 16.02 -17.10
CA ALA A 51 12.76 15.67 -17.63
C ALA A 51 12.64 15.03 -19.03
N SER A 52 13.78 14.88 -19.72
CA SER A 52 13.82 14.05 -20.92
C SER A 52 13.80 12.57 -20.53
N GLY A 53 13.17 11.72 -21.35
CA GLY A 53 13.18 10.27 -21.08
C GLY A 53 14.60 9.69 -21.06
N ALA A 54 15.49 10.23 -21.90
CA ALA A 54 16.89 9.82 -21.94
C ALA A 54 17.62 10.12 -20.62
N ASP A 55 17.39 11.28 -20.01
CA ASP A 55 18.05 11.64 -18.75
C ASP A 55 17.49 10.86 -17.56
N LEU A 56 16.22 10.44 -17.63
CA LEU A 56 15.61 9.59 -16.59
C LEU A 56 16.15 8.15 -16.63
N VAL A 57 16.36 7.61 -17.83
CA VAL A 57 16.75 6.20 -18.00
C VAL A 57 18.26 6.00 -17.88
N ARG A 58 19.06 7.01 -18.24
CA ARG A 58 20.54 6.93 -18.26
C ARG A 58 21.16 6.41 -16.94
N PRO A 59 20.80 6.92 -15.75
CA PRO A 59 21.39 6.43 -14.50
C PRO A 59 21.13 4.93 -14.23
N PHE A 60 19.97 4.42 -14.66
CA PHE A 60 19.63 3.01 -14.54
C PHE A 60 20.42 2.14 -15.50
N LEU A 61 20.61 2.59 -16.74
CA LEU A 61 21.40 1.85 -17.73
C LEU A 61 22.88 1.78 -17.35
N GLU A 62 23.43 2.90 -16.85
CA GLU A 62 24.84 2.98 -16.44
C GLU A 62 25.14 2.07 -15.23
N ASN A 63 24.18 1.88 -14.33
CA ASN A 63 24.35 1.10 -13.10
C ASN A 63 23.52 -0.20 -13.07
N TRP A 64 23.02 -0.66 -14.22
CA TRP A 64 22.03 -1.76 -14.28
C TRP A 64 22.51 -3.03 -13.59
N SER A 65 23.78 -3.40 -13.76
CA SER A 65 24.35 -4.59 -13.14
C SER A 65 24.32 -4.53 -11.60
N ALA A 66 24.58 -3.36 -11.02
CA ALA A 66 24.54 -3.15 -9.58
C ALA A 66 23.08 -3.12 -9.06
N LEU A 67 22.17 -2.50 -9.80
CA LEU A 67 20.76 -2.39 -9.42
C LEU A 67 20.00 -3.71 -9.54
N ARG A 68 20.36 -4.55 -10.52
CA ARG A 68 19.67 -5.80 -10.83
C ARG A 68 19.63 -6.76 -9.64
N ALA A 69 20.72 -6.88 -8.88
CA ALA A 69 20.75 -7.76 -7.71
C ALA A 69 19.74 -7.32 -6.64
N GLY A 70 19.67 -6.02 -6.35
CA GLY A 70 18.70 -5.46 -5.41
C GLY A 70 17.25 -5.61 -5.87
N PHE A 71 16.99 -5.54 -7.18
CA PHE A 71 15.64 -5.79 -7.72
C PHE A 71 15.20 -7.26 -7.56
N ILE A 72 16.11 -8.21 -7.75
CA ILE A 72 15.81 -9.64 -7.57
C ILE A 72 15.45 -9.93 -6.11
N GLU A 73 16.24 -9.42 -5.16
CA GLU A 73 15.97 -9.57 -3.73
C GLU A 73 14.63 -8.91 -3.33
N GLY A 74 14.38 -7.70 -3.83
CA GLY A 74 13.12 -6.99 -3.60
C GLY A 74 11.90 -7.72 -4.17
N GLU A 75 12.05 -8.41 -5.31
CA GLU A 75 10.98 -9.19 -5.93
C GLU A 75 10.62 -10.43 -5.09
N GLN A 76 11.63 -11.19 -4.61
CA GLN A 76 11.41 -12.34 -3.73
C GLN A 76 10.65 -11.92 -2.46
N ARG A 77 11.10 -10.83 -1.83
CA ARG A 77 10.44 -10.30 -0.63
C ARG A 77 9.00 -9.84 -0.90
N SER A 78 8.73 -9.27 -2.07
CA SER A 78 7.38 -8.84 -2.45
C SER A 78 6.43 -10.02 -2.61
N GLN A 79 6.91 -11.13 -3.18
CA GLN A 79 6.14 -12.38 -3.32
C GLN A 79 5.77 -12.95 -1.94
N GLU A 80 6.74 -13.04 -1.03
CA GLU A 80 6.51 -13.50 0.34
C GLU A 80 5.51 -12.63 1.09
N VAL A 81 5.66 -11.30 1.01
CA VAL A 81 4.74 -10.34 1.63
C VAL A 81 3.32 -10.53 1.11
N ILE A 82 3.14 -10.66 -0.20
CA ILE A 82 1.82 -10.88 -0.80
C ILE A 82 1.24 -12.22 -0.32
N ALA A 83 2.01 -13.31 -0.37
CA ALA A 83 1.53 -14.62 0.03
C ALA A 83 1.13 -14.69 1.51
N ILE A 84 1.95 -14.12 2.40
CA ILE A 84 1.64 -14.05 3.84
C ILE A 84 0.42 -13.16 4.10
N SER A 85 0.34 -12.00 3.44
CA SER A 85 -0.75 -11.04 3.67
C SER A 85 -2.12 -11.57 3.23
N LYS A 86 -2.16 -12.49 2.25
CA LYS A 86 -3.40 -13.07 1.72
C LYS A 86 -3.81 -14.41 2.35
N SER A 87 -2.87 -15.10 3.00
CA SER A 87 -3.07 -16.45 3.52
C SER A 87 -4.22 -16.57 4.53
N GLY A 88 -4.54 -15.54 5.32
CA GLY A 88 -5.60 -15.65 6.32
C GLY A 88 -5.38 -16.77 7.36
N PHE A 89 -4.16 -17.34 7.44
CA PHE A 89 -3.82 -18.49 8.28
C PHE A 89 -4.18 -18.32 9.77
N ALA A 90 -4.21 -17.09 10.26
CA ALA A 90 -4.56 -16.75 11.63
C ALA A 90 -6.07 -16.77 11.90
N ASP A 91 -6.88 -16.52 10.88
CA ASP A 91 -8.36 -16.59 10.89
C ASP A 91 -9.00 -15.87 12.10
N ASN A 92 -8.49 -14.69 12.42
CA ASN A 92 -8.94 -13.90 13.57
C ASN A 92 -9.13 -12.41 13.24
N SER A 93 -9.10 -12.06 11.95
CA SER A 93 -9.18 -10.68 11.47
C SER A 93 -10.44 -9.97 11.96
N ASP A 94 -11.58 -10.65 11.96
CA ASP A 94 -12.88 -10.09 12.36
C ASP A 94 -13.14 -10.13 13.87
N ALA A 95 -12.23 -10.74 14.65
CA ALA A 95 -12.38 -10.81 16.11
C ALA A 95 -12.31 -9.41 16.70
N LYS A 96 -13.28 -9.06 17.55
CA LYS A 96 -13.30 -7.76 18.23
C LYS A 96 -12.30 -7.74 19.39
N ILE A 97 -11.52 -6.67 19.49
CA ILE A 97 -10.55 -6.51 20.58
C ILE A 97 -11.21 -6.57 21.95
N VAL A 98 -12.43 -6.01 22.07
CA VAL A 98 -13.19 -6.02 23.33
C VAL A 98 -13.62 -7.41 23.80
N ASP A 99 -13.75 -8.37 22.89
CA ASP A 99 -14.06 -9.75 23.25
C ASP A 99 -12.79 -10.49 23.69
N LEU A 100 -11.68 -10.23 23.01
CA LEU A 100 -10.36 -10.73 23.40
C LEU A 100 -9.91 -10.23 24.78
N LEU A 101 -10.34 -9.04 25.22
CA LEU A 101 -10.07 -8.53 26.57
C LEU A 101 -10.66 -9.43 27.67
N LYS A 102 -11.72 -10.20 27.36
CA LYS A 102 -12.38 -11.11 28.31
C LYS A 102 -11.69 -12.47 28.38
N GLU A 103 -10.83 -12.77 27.42
CA GLU A 103 -10.15 -14.06 27.33
C GLU A 103 -8.93 -14.14 28.24
N ARG A 104 -8.53 -15.38 28.56
CA ARG A 104 -7.28 -15.66 29.27
C ARG A 104 -6.24 -16.16 28.29
N LEU A 105 -4.96 -15.89 28.58
CA LEU A 105 -3.87 -16.46 27.81
C LEU A 105 -3.92 -17.99 27.83
N ARG A 106 -3.59 -18.55 26.67
CA ARG A 106 -3.35 -19.99 26.51
C ARG A 106 -2.12 -20.40 27.32
N THR A 107 -2.07 -21.66 27.74
CA THR A 107 -0.87 -22.19 28.40
C THR A 107 0.32 -22.17 27.42
N PRO A 108 1.58 -22.13 27.91
CA PRO A 108 2.75 -22.12 27.03
C PRO A 108 2.79 -23.29 26.04
N ASP A 109 2.30 -24.47 26.43
CA ASP A 109 2.29 -25.64 25.55
C ASP A 109 1.17 -25.58 24.52
N ASP A 110 0.00 -25.05 24.88
CA ASP A 110 -1.07 -24.75 23.92
C ASP A 110 -0.63 -23.68 22.91
N MET A 111 0.11 -22.65 23.37
CA MET A 111 0.69 -21.65 22.47
C MET A 111 1.66 -22.27 21.47
N LYS A 112 2.57 -23.13 21.91
CA LYS A 112 3.51 -23.83 21.01
C LYS A 112 2.76 -24.70 19.98
N LEU A 113 1.71 -25.40 20.41
CA LEU A 113 0.87 -26.19 19.52
C LEU A 113 0.20 -25.30 18.47
N GLN A 114 -0.40 -24.19 18.91
CA GLN A 114 -1.05 -23.23 18.03
C GLN A 114 -0.06 -22.59 17.04
N PHE A 115 1.15 -22.23 17.48
CA PHE A 115 2.19 -21.69 16.60
C PHE A 115 2.58 -22.68 15.49
N ARG A 116 2.75 -23.97 15.82
CA ARG A 116 3.02 -25.00 14.81
C ARG A 116 1.84 -25.18 13.84
N HIS A 117 0.61 -25.10 14.34
CA HIS A 117 -0.58 -25.18 13.51
C HIS A 117 -0.67 -23.98 12.54
N LEU A 118 -0.41 -22.77 13.02
CA LEU A 118 -0.35 -21.56 12.19
C LEU A 118 0.75 -21.65 11.13
N GLN A 119 1.92 -22.20 11.49
CA GLN A 119 3.03 -22.41 10.56
C GLN A 119 2.60 -23.34 9.42
N GLY A 120 2.00 -24.49 9.75
CA GLY A 120 1.56 -25.47 8.76
C GLY A 120 0.46 -24.93 7.85
N ARG A 121 -0.50 -24.17 8.39
CA ARG A 121 -1.53 -23.49 7.58
C ARG A 121 -0.92 -22.50 6.60
N LEU A 122 -0.04 -21.62 7.08
CA LEU A 122 0.62 -20.63 6.23
C LEU A 122 1.48 -21.30 5.14
N ALA A 123 2.22 -22.36 5.47
CA ALA A 123 3.01 -23.10 4.50
C ALA A 123 2.12 -23.74 3.42
N ALA A 124 0.98 -24.32 3.81
CA ALA A 124 0.01 -24.89 2.88
C ALA A 124 -0.61 -23.83 1.96
N ASP A 125 -0.99 -22.67 2.50
CA ASP A 125 -1.54 -21.56 1.71
C ASP A 125 -0.52 -21.03 0.69
N ILE A 126 0.74 -20.85 1.11
CA ILE A 126 1.82 -20.44 0.21
C ILE A 126 2.06 -21.50 -0.87
N GLN A 127 2.05 -22.79 -0.52
CA GLN A 127 2.26 -23.87 -1.47
C GLN A 127 1.12 -24.00 -2.50
N GLU A 128 -0.13 -23.84 -2.06
CA GLU A 128 -1.29 -24.00 -2.94
C GLU A 128 -1.56 -22.76 -3.80
N ARG A 129 -1.39 -21.57 -3.20
CA ARG A 129 -1.86 -20.30 -3.78
C ARG A 129 -0.77 -19.24 -3.88
N GLY A 130 0.40 -19.41 -3.27
CA GLY A 130 1.50 -18.47 -3.38
C GLY A 130 2.08 -18.38 -4.80
N ASP A 131 3.00 -17.45 -4.98
CA ASP A 131 3.78 -17.34 -6.20
C ASP A 131 4.69 -18.57 -6.35
N GLU A 132 4.71 -19.19 -7.53
CA GLU A 132 5.54 -20.39 -7.79
C GLU A 132 7.04 -20.13 -7.65
N ARG A 133 7.44 -18.85 -7.66
CA ARG A 133 8.84 -18.44 -7.49
C ARG A 133 9.29 -18.46 -6.03
N ILE A 134 8.37 -18.65 -5.08
CA ILE A 134 8.72 -18.88 -3.67
C ILE A 134 9.29 -20.31 -3.55
N PRO A 135 10.60 -20.47 -3.28
CA PRO A 135 11.27 -21.76 -3.44
C PRO A 135 10.97 -22.75 -2.30
N ASP A 136 10.73 -22.25 -1.09
CA ASP A 136 10.49 -23.07 0.10
C ASP A 136 9.39 -22.43 0.98
N PRO A 137 8.12 -22.84 0.78
CA PRO A 137 6.98 -22.38 1.58
C PRO A 137 7.13 -22.63 3.09
N GLU A 138 7.79 -23.72 3.48
CA GLU A 138 7.99 -24.11 4.88
C GLU A 138 9.04 -23.23 5.56
N LEU A 139 10.14 -22.92 4.85
CA LEU A 139 11.13 -21.95 5.33
C LEU A 139 10.51 -20.56 5.47
N ALA A 140 9.80 -20.06 4.45
CA ALA A 140 9.17 -18.74 4.48
C ALA A 140 8.17 -18.60 5.64
N SER A 141 7.31 -19.60 5.83
CA SER A 141 6.35 -19.65 6.95
C SER A 141 7.05 -19.64 8.32
N ARG A 142 8.09 -20.47 8.47
CA ARG A 142 8.86 -20.58 9.71
C ARG A 142 9.58 -19.28 10.06
N GLU A 143 10.28 -18.69 9.10
CA GLU A 143 11.03 -17.43 9.31
C GLU A 143 10.09 -16.30 9.75
N PHE A 144 8.95 -16.17 9.09
CA PHE A 144 7.92 -15.19 9.45
C PHE A 144 7.40 -15.41 10.88
N LEU A 145 7.00 -16.63 11.25
CA LEU A 145 6.48 -16.89 12.60
C LEU A 145 7.54 -16.80 13.69
N GLU A 146 8.79 -17.10 13.39
CA GLU A 146 9.90 -16.86 14.32
C GLU A 146 10.14 -15.37 14.55
N GLU A 147 10.00 -14.55 13.51
CA GLU A 147 10.04 -13.09 13.64
C GLU A 147 8.89 -12.58 14.51
N VAL A 148 7.66 -13.06 14.29
CA VAL A 148 6.50 -12.74 15.14
C VAL A 148 6.74 -13.15 16.59
N ARG A 149 7.30 -14.35 16.82
CA ARG A 149 7.61 -14.84 18.17
C ARG A 149 8.67 -13.97 18.86
N ARG A 150 9.71 -13.54 18.13
CA ARG A 150 10.76 -12.65 18.66
C ARG A 150 10.18 -11.31 19.11
N HIS A 151 9.29 -10.72 18.31
CA HIS A 151 8.63 -9.46 18.65
C HIS A 151 7.65 -9.58 19.82
N THR A 152 6.90 -10.68 19.90
CA THR A 152 5.90 -10.89 20.95
C THR A 152 6.47 -11.39 22.29
N GLY A 153 7.69 -11.95 22.28
CA GLY A 153 8.40 -12.41 23.49
C GLY A 153 8.85 -11.29 24.43
N MET A 154 8.79 -10.02 23.99
CA MET A 154 9.14 -8.84 24.78
C MET A 154 7.95 -8.21 25.52
N ILE A 155 6.77 -8.83 25.44
CA ILE A 155 5.51 -8.25 25.89
C ILE A 155 5.12 -8.85 27.26
N HIS A 156 4.79 -7.99 28.23
CA HIS A 156 4.75 -8.35 29.65
C HIS A 156 3.34 -8.54 30.23
N THR A 157 2.28 -8.43 29.42
CA THR A 157 0.88 -8.52 29.90
C THR A 157 0.25 -9.91 29.76
N ASP A 158 -0.56 -10.27 30.76
CA ASP A 158 -1.26 -11.57 30.86
C ASP A 158 -2.60 -11.62 30.11
N ASN A 159 -2.92 -10.59 29.32
CA ASN A 159 -4.16 -10.49 28.54
C ASN A 159 -3.87 -10.48 27.03
N PRO A 160 -4.52 -11.34 26.21
CA PRO A 160 -4.22 -11.46 24.79
C PRO A 160 -4.48 -10.17 23.99
N ALA A 161 -5.57 -9.45 24.29
CA ALA A 161 -5.86 -8.17 23.63
C ALA A 161 -4.81 -7.10 23.99
N LEU A 162 -4.46 -6.97 25.27
CA LEU A 162 -3.40 -6.04 25.69
C LEU A 162 -2.06 -6.39 25.06
N ARG A 163 -1.74 -7.69 24.89
CA ARG A 163 -0.51 -8.09 24.19
C ARG A 163 -0.50 -7.66 22.73
N ILE A 164 -1.62 -7.80 22.02
CA ILE A 164 -1.73 -7.36 20.62
C ILE A 164 -1.52 -5.84 20.55
N LEU A 165 -2.23 -5.09 21.38
CA LEU A 165 -2.15 -3.63 21.42
C LEU A 165 -0.74 -3.15 21.77
N GLU A 166 -0.07 -3.75 22.76
CA GLU A 166 1.31 -3.44 23.14
C GLU A 166 2.29 -3.80 22.03
N ALA A 167 2.12 -4.97 21.37
CA ALA A 167 2.97 -5.40 20.25
C ALA A 167 2.99 -4.39 19.10
N VAL A 168 1.86 -3.72 18.88
CA VAL A 168 1.68 -2.78 17.79
C VAL A 168 1.73 -1.31 18.21
N GLY A 169 1.91 -1.05 19.51
CA GLY A 169 1.95 0.29 20.09
C GLY A 169 0.65 1.08 19.92
N VAL A 170 -0.51 0.43 20.06
CA VAL A 170 -1.84 1.05 20.05
C VAL A 170 -2.37 1.15 21.48
N ASP A 171 -2.90 2.32 21.87
CA ASP A 171 -3.47 2.50 23.21
C ASP A 171 -4.90 1.98 23.29
N LEU A 172 -5.30 1.45 24.45
CA LEU A 172 -6.66 0.93 24.66
C LEU A 172 -7.75 2.00 24.47
N SER A 173 -7.43 3.28 24.74
CA SER A 173 -8.35 4.40 24.50
C SER A 173 -8.65 4.64 23.02
N GLU A 174 -7.86 4.07 22.11
CA GLU A 174 -8.10 4.13 20.67
C GLU A 174 -8.99 2.99 20.16
N VAL A 175 -9.35 2.04 21.04
CA VAL A 175 -10.16 0.86 20.71
C VAL A 175 -11.63 1.16 20.99
N GLY A 176 -12.44 1.12 19.94
CA GLY A 176 -13.90 1.18 20.03
C GLY A 176 -14.54 -0.19 20.25
N PRO A 177 -15.86 -0.25 20.48
CA PRO A 177 -16.60 -1.49 20.71
C PRO A 177 -16.61 -2.44 19.50
N ASP A 178 -16.43 -1.89 18.29
CA ASP A 178 -16.42 -2.64 17.03
C ASP A 178 -15.03 -2.77 16.41
N THR A 179 -13.98 -2.28 17.09
CA THR A 179 -12.60 -2.37 16.59
C THR A 179 -12.15 -3.82 16.55
N THR A 180 -11.76 -4.27 15.36
CA THR A 180 -11.32 -5.64 15.09
C THR A 180 -9.79 -5.77 15.18
N VAL A 181 -9.29 -7.02 15.20
CA VAL A 181 -7.85 -7.30 15.07
C VAL A 181 -7.30 -6.76 13.73
N ALA A 182 -8.09 -6.85 12.66
CA ALA A 182 -7.71 -6.29 11.36
C ALA A 182 -7.53 -4.77 11.42
N ASP A 183 -8.45 -4.05 12.07
CA ASP A 183 -8.35 -2.59 12.21
C ASP A 183 -7.08 -2.18 12.97
N VAL A 184 -6.76 -2.88 14.06
CA VAL A 184 -5.53 -2.66 14.82
C VAL A 184 -4.28 -2.95 13.98
N GLY A 185 -4.32 -4.02 13.16
CA GLY A 185 -3.24 -4.35 12.22
C GLY A 185 -3.03 -3.26 11.15
N ASP A 186 -4.11 -2.71 10.61
CA ASP A 186 -4.07 -1.59 9.65
C ASP A 186 -3.51 -0.33 10.31
N MET A 187 -3.93 0.01 11.55
CA MET A 187 -3.35 1.11 12.32
C MET A 187 -1.85 0.94 12.55
N ALA A 188 -1.42 -0.25 12.94
CA ALA A 188 -0.01 -0.59 13.16
C ALA A 188 0.82 -0.41 11.89
N THR A 189 0.29 -0.92 10.77
CA THR A 189 0.92 -0.83 9.45
C THR A 189 1.08 0.62 9.03
N PHE A 190 0.03 1.42 9.20
CA PHE A 190 0.05 2.83 8.88
C PHE A 190 1.05 3.61 9.76
N ARG A 191 1.13 3.33 11.07
CA ARG A 191 2.14 3.96 11.96
C ARG A 191 3.57 3.62 11.57
N LYS A 192 3.85 2.35 11.25
CA LYS A 192 5.17 1.93 10.74
C LYS A 192 5.52 2.67 9.45
N LYS A 193 4.56 2.78 8.53
CA LYS A 193 4.70 3.56 7.30
C LYS A 193 5.00 5.03 7.59
N LEU A 194 4.30 5.67 8.52
CA LEU A 194 4.60 7.03 8.96
C LEU A 194 6.03 7.15 9.53
N GLY A 195 6.50 6.16 10.27
CA GLY A 195 7.90 6.09 10.74
C GLY A 195 8.90 6.14 9.59
N VAL A 196 8.72 5.28 8.58
CA VAL A 196 9.56 5.24 7.37
C VAL A 196 9.50 6.55 6.57
N LEU A 197 8.31 7.12 6.43
CA LEU A 197 8.14 8.42 5.75
C LEU A 197 8.78 9.56 6.54
N ASN A 198 8.75 9.49 7.88
CA ASN A 198 9.29 10.54 8.74
C ASN A 198 10.82 10.68 8.64
N GLU A 199 11.53 9.63 8.22
CA GLU A 199 12.94 9.74 7.85
C GLU A 199 13.16 10.85 6.82
N ARG A 200 12.23 11.01 5.86
CA ARG A 200 12.27 12.07 4.84
C ARG A 200 11.71 13.39 5.34
N LEU A 201 10.58 13.35 6.06
CA LEU A 201 9.85 14.54 6.52
C LEU A 201 10.60 15.32 7.60
N ARG A 202 11.37 14.63 8.46
CA ARG A 202 12.06 15.20 9.62
C ARG A 202 11.14 15.99 10.55
N LEU A 203 9.90 15.51 10.72
CA LEU A 203 8.92 16.08 11.63
C LEU A 203 8.93 15.31 12.97
N SER A 204 8.23 15.86 13.96
CA SER A 204 7.94 15.15 15.21
C SER A 204 7.03 13.95 14.91
N LEU A 205 7.57 12.73 15.01
CA LEU A 205 6.81 11.51 14.73
C LEU A 205 5.53 11.39 15.58
N PRO A 206 5.54 11.71 16.89
CA PRO A 206 4.31 11.73 17.69
C PRO A 206 3.26 12.69 17.14
N ASP A 207 3.65 13.89 16.70
CA ASP A 207 2.72 14.84 16.11
C ASP A 207 2.16 14.34 14.77
N VAL A 208 2.98 13.68 13.94
CA VAL A 208 2.55 13.12 12.66
C VAL A 208 1.52 12.01 12.89
N ILE A 209 1.79 11.07 13.81
CA ILE A 209 0.86 9.98 14.16
C ILE A 209 -0.46 10.54 14.71
N ALA A 210 -0.41 11.59 15.53
CA ALA A 210 -1.60 12.19 16.12
C ALA A 210 -2.48 12.91 15.08
N ARG A 211 -1.88 13.55 14.07
CA ARG A 211 -2.57 14.48 13.16
C ARG A 211 -2.92 13.88 11.79
N VAL A 212 -2.13 12.93 11.31
CA VAL A 212 -2.29 12.37 9.97
C VAL A 212 -3.04 11.06 10.07
N LYS A 213 -4.11 10.94 9.28
CA LYS A 213 -4.95 9.75 9.19
C LYS A 213 -4.92 9.22 7.76
N GLU A 214 -4.90 7.90 7.60
CA GLU A 214 -4.69 7.28 6.28
C GLU A 214 -5.85 7.57 5.31
N ASP A 215 -7.06 7.70 5.83
CA ASP A 215 -8.28 8.08 5.10
C ASP A 215 -8.28 9.54 4.60
N ARG A 216 -7.28 10.34 4.96
CA ARG A 216 -7.05 11.69 4.41
C ARG A 216 -5.98 11.71 3.32
N LEU A 217 -5.30 10.59 3.08
CA LEU A 217 -4.23 10.49 2.10
C LEU A 217 -4.77 9.85 0.81
N PRO A 218 -4.65 10.50 -0.35
CA PRO A 218 -5.09 9.93 -1.62
C PRO A 218 -4.50 8.53 -1.88
N SER A 219 -3.20 8.35 -1.66
CA SER A 219 -2.55 7.05 -1.80
C SER A 219 -3.04 6.01 -0.80
N GLY A 220 -3.38 6.43 0.43
CA GLY A 220 -3.95 5.55 1.45
C GLY A 220 -5.30 5.00 1.03
N ILE A 221 -6.20 5.88 0.60
CA ILE A 221 -7.54 5.52 0.11
C ILE A 221 -7.44 4.60 -1.11
N ILE A 222 -6.63 4.97 -2.11
CA ILE A 222 -6.51 4.21 -3.35
C ILE A 222 -5.89 2.84 -3.07
N SER A 223 -4.74 2.78 -2.39
CA SER A 223 -4.06 1.52 -2.07
C SER A 223 -4.97 0.57 -1.27
N ASN A 224 -5.70 1.09 -0.29
CA ASN A 224 -6.61 0.29 0.53
C ASN A 224 -7.82 -0.21 -0.26
N ALA A 225 -8.38 0.64 -1.13
CA ALA A 225 -9.48 0.24 -2.00
C ALA A 225 -9.05 -0.84 -3.00
N ILE A 226 -7.88 -0.68 -3.65
CA ILE A 226 -7.35 -1.71 -4.55
C ILE A 226 -7.10 -3.01 -3.78
N ARG A 227 -6.42 -2.98 -2.63
CA ARG A 227 -6.23 -4.17 -1.78
C ARG A 227 -7.55 -4.89 -1.47
N ARG A 228 -8.60 -4.13 -1.14
CA ARG A 228 -9.90 -4.67 -0.72
C ARG A 228 -10.73 -5.25 -1.86
N PHE A 229 -10.70 -4.61 -3.03
CA PHE A 229 -11.54 -4.95 -4.17
C PHE A 229 -10.79 -5.68 -5.28
N HIS A 230 -9.50 -5.93 -5.12
CA HIS A 230 -8.73 -6.73 -6.06
C HIS A 230 -9.35 -8.13 -6.15
N PRO A 231 -9.68 -8.62 -7.36
CA PRO A 231 -10.24 -9.96 -7.51
C PRO A 231 -9.30 -11.01 -6.91
N ASP A 232 -9.88 -11.94 -6.14
CA ASP A 232 -9.12 -13.08 -5.66
C ASP A 232 -8.85 -14.05 -6.82
N THR A 233 -7.60 -14.49 -6.93
CA THR A 233 -7.13 -15.35 -8.02
C THR A 233 -6.65 -16.67 -7.46
N ARG A 234 -6.58 -17.69 -8.32
CA ARG A 234 -6.05 -19.00 -7.91
C ARG A 234 -4.65 -18.89 -7.31
N LYS A 235 -3.82 -17.98 -7.87
CA LYS A 235 -2.47 -17.68 -7.35
C LYS A 235 -2.35 -16.22 -6.93
N TRP A 236 -1.53 -15.95 -5.94
CA TRP A 236 -1.18 -14.63 -5.44
C TRP A 236 0.17 -14.20 -6.04
N ASP A 237 0.09 -13.38 -7.08
CA ASP A 237 1.27 -12.88 -7.80
C ASP A 237 1.87 -11.69 -7.04
N GLY A 238 3.19 -11.73 -6.82
CA GLY A 238 3.92 -10.64 -6.18
C GLY A 238 3.81 -9.30 -6.91
N SER A 239 3.53 -9.31 -8.22
CA SER A 239 3.35 -8.09 -9.04
C SER A 239 2.19 -7.21 -8.57
N GLU A 240 1.20 -7.77 -7.87
CA GLU A 240 0.06 -7.05 -7.32
C GLU A 240 0.47 -5.91 -6.37
N LEU A 241 1.60 -6.08 -5.65
CA LEU A 241 2.13 -5.04 -4.78
C LEU A 241 2.54 -3.80 -5.58
N ASN A 242 3.19 -4.00 -6.73
CA ASN A 242 3.62 -2.93 -7.62
C ASN A 242 2.42 -2.25 -8.27
N ASP A 243 1.45 -3.02 -8.75
CA ASP A 243 0.22 -2.48 -9.34
C ASP A 243 -0.55 -1.60 -8.36
N ARG A 244 -0.62 -2.02 -7.09
CA ARG A 244 -1.21 -1.21 -6.01
C ARG A 244 -0.47 0.10 -5.76
N HIS A 245 0.86 0.08 -5.81
CA HIS A 245 1.66 1.30 -5.68
C HIS A 245 1.48 2.24 -6.89
N LEU A 246 1.50 1.71 -8.10
CA LEU A 246 1.28 2.49 -9.32
C LEU A 246 -0.13 3.05 -9.41
N ALA A 247 -1.14 2.30 -8.96
CA ALA A 247 -2.53 2.74 -8.91
C ALA A 247 -2.71 4.05 -8.14
N CYS A 248 -1.86 4.34 -7.13
CA CYS A 248 -1.91 5.60 -6.38
C CYS A 248 -1.66 6.84 -7.25
N LEU A 249 -0.98 6.69 -8.40
CA LEU A 249 -0.77 7.79 -9.36
C LEU A 249 -2.05 8.20 -10.09
N SER A 250 -3.11 7.39 -10.05
CA SER A 250 -4.40 7.70 -10.68
C SER A 250 -5.11 8.92 -10.07
N ALA A 251 -4.71 9.35 -8.86
CA ALA A 251 -5.15 10.61 -8.30
C ALA A 251 -4.55 11.83 -9.03
N TYR A 252 -3.44 11.63 -9.74
CA TYR A 252 -2.60 12.71 -10.27
C TYR A 252 -2.44 12.68 -11.79
N ALA A 253 -2.97 11.65 -12.45
CA ALA A 253 -2.99 11.51 -13.90
C ALA A 253 -4.40 11.71 -14.44
N ASP A 254 -4.52 12.28 -15.65
CA ASP A 254 -5.80 12.42 -16.34
C ASP A 254 -6.35 11.04 -16.74
N VAL A 255 -5.48 10.17 -17.26
CA VAL A 255 -5.79 8.79 -17.64
C VAL A 255 -4.74 7.86 -17.06
N THR A 256 -5.18 6.75 -16.45
CA THR A 256 -4.30 5.70 -15.92
C THR A 256 -4.58 4.38 -16.64
N TYR A 257 -3.58 3.82 -17.30
CA TYR A 257 -3.69 2.49 -17.92
C TYR A 257 -3.26 1.42 -16.94
N VAL A 258 -4.09 0.40 -16.78
CA VAL A 258 -3.87 -0.72 -15.86
C VAL A 258 -4.23 -2.04 -16.54
N ASP A 259 -3.80 -3.15 -15.95
CA ASP A 259 -4.21 -4.48 -16.41
C ASP A 259 -5.69 -4.74 -16.10
N LYS A 260 -6.23 -5.84 -16.66
CA LYS A 260 -7.64 -6.21 -16.53
C LYS A 260 -8.10 -6.39 -15.07
N ARG A 261 -7.27 -6.95 -14.19
CA ARG A 261 -7.60 -7.23 -12.78
C ARG A 261 -7.64 -5.95 -11.97
N THR A 262 -6.62 -5.12 -12.12
CA THR A 262 -6.57 -3.81 -11.47
C THR A 262 -7.74 -2.94 -11.92
N HIS A 263 -8.08 -2.93 -13.22
CA HIS A 263 -9.24 -2.18 -13.72
C HIS A 263 -10.57 -2.63 -13.05
N GLU A 264 -10.77 -3.93 -12.85
CA GLU A 264 -11.96 -4.43 -12.17
C GLU A 264 -12.01 -4.01 -10.69
N ALA A 265 -10.85 -3.99 -10.01
CA ALA A 265 -10.72 -3.45 -8.67
C ALA A 265 -11.12 -1.96 -8.61
N PHE A 266 -10.64 -1.15 -9.56
CA PHE A 266 -11.04 0.25 -9.71
C PHE A 266 -12.55 0.42 -9.92
N ARG A 267 -13.15 -0.41 -10.78
CA ARG A 267 -14.58 -0.39 -11.06
C ARG A 267 -15.40 -0.64 -9.80
N LEU A 268 -15.05 -1.69 -9.04
CA LEU A 268 -15.71 -2.04 -7.79
C LEU A 268 -15.50 -0.96 -6.71
N ALA A 269 -14.27 -0.48 -6.56
CA ALA A 269 -13.92 0.58 -5.63
C ALA A 269 -14.73 1.87 -5.87
N ARG A 270 -14.84 2.29 -7.14
CA ARG A 270 -15.62 3.47 -7.55
C ARG A 270 -17.11 3.34 -7.23
N GLN A 271 -17.66 2.13 -7.33
CA GLN A 271 -19.07 1.86 -6.97
C GLN A 271 -19.32 1.85 -5.45
N LYS A 272 -18.29 1.58 -4.65
CA LYS A 272 -18.41 1.37 -3.20
C LYS A 272 -17.87 2.52 -2.36
N SER A 273 -17.18 3.50 -2.95
CA SER A 273 -16.58 4.63 -2.26
C SER A 273 -16.63 5.90 -3.09
N GLU A 274 -17.44 6.87 -2.64
CA GLU A 274 -17.54 8.19 -3.26
C GLU A 274 -16.21 8.95 -3.19
N THR A 275 -15.50 8.85 -2.07
CA THR A 275 -14.17 9.47 -1.90
C THR A 275 -13.18 8.90 -2.92
N PHE A 276 -13.17 7.58 -3.13
CA PHE A 276 -12.33 6.96 -4.16
C PHE A 276 -12.71 7.49 -5.55
N ALA A 277 -14.00 7.53 -5.87
CA ALA A 277 -14.51 8.05 -7.15
C ALA A 277 -14.07 9.50 -7.39
N SER A 278 -14.07 10.36 -6.36
CA SER A 278 -13.65 11.76 -6.44
C SER A 278 -12.14 11.97 -6.64
N LEU A 279 -11.33 10.98 -6.24
CA LEU A 279 -9.87 11.05 -6.32
C LEU A 279 -9.38 10.56 -7.68
N THR A 280 -9.90 9.43 -8.13
CA THR A 280 -9.45 8.76 -9.36
C THR A 280 -10.09 9.36 -10.60
N ARG A 281 -9.29 9.67 -11.62
CA ARG A 281 -9.78 10.14 -12.92
C ARG A 281 -10.05 8.98 -13.88
N ASP A 282 -9.78 9.12 -15.17
CA ASP A 282 -10.06 8.04 -16.13
C ASP A 282 -9.08 6.89 -15.93
N VAL A 283 -9.62 5.67 -15.96
CA VAL A 283 -8.84 4.44 -15.78
C VAL A 283 -9.23 3.49 -16.91
N GLU A 284 -8.23 3.12 -17.70
CA GLU A 284 -8.41 2.36 -18.92
C GLU A 284 -7.61 1.05 -18.88
N LYS A 285 -7.98 0.11 -19.75
CA LYS A 285 -7.28 -1.17 -19.90
C LYS A 285 -6.34 -1.13 -21.09
N ALA A 286 -5.11 -1.59 -20.87
CA ALA A 286 -4.18 -1.89 -21.93
C ALA A 286 -3.57 -3.28 -21.71
N GLY A 287 -3.51 -4.09 -22.77
CA GLY A 287 -2.86 -5.40 -22.72
C GLY A 287 -1.35 -5.30 -22.93
N THR A 288 -0.92 -4.28 -23.67
CA THR A 288 0.49 -4.01 -23.97
C THR A 288 0.82 -2.51 -23.93
N TYR A 289 2.11 -2.18 -23.84
CA TYR A 289 2.57 -0.78 -23.96
C TYR A 289 2.27 -0.17 -25.34
N SER A 290 2.22 -0.98 -26.39
CA SER A 290 1.86 -0.52 -27.74
C SER A 290 0.41 -0.07 -27.80
N ASP A 291 -0.50 -0.80 -27.14
CA ASP A 291 -1.92 -0.44 -27.05
C ASP A 291 -2.09 0.95 -26.43
N ILE A 292 -1.29 1.29 -25.41
CA ILE A 292 -1.32 2.60 -24.74
C ILE A 292 -0.99 3.71 -25.74
N ALA A 293 0.06 3.52 -26.56
CA ALA A 293 0.47 4.52 -27.54
C ALA A 293 -0.61 4.74 -28.61
N GLU A 294 -1.25 3.66 -29.08
CA GLU A 294 -2.36 3.73 -30.03
C GLU A 294 -3.58 4.43 -29.43
N GLN A 295 -3.98 4.06 -28.20
CA GLN A 295 -5.13 4.64 -27.50
C GLN A 295 -4.92 6.13 -27.19
N LEU A 296 -3.72 6.52 -26.76
CA LEU A 296 -3.37 7.94 -26.57
C LEU A 296 -3.40 8.69 -27.91
N SER A 297 -2.86 8.10 -28.98
CA SER A 297 -2.87 8.75 -30.31
C SER A 297 -4.27 8.92 -30.87
N ALA A 298 -5.18 7.97 -30.62
CA ALA A 298 -6.59 8.09 -31.01
C ALA A 298 -7.35 9.16 -30.22
N ASN A 299 -7.07 9.26 -28.91
CA ASN A 299 -7.75 10.21 -28.01
C ASN A 299 -7.24 11.65 -28.14
N PHE A 300 -5.96 11.85 -28.47
CA PHE A 300 -5.35 13.17 -28.63
C PHE A 300 -5.12 13.58 -30.10
N GLY A 301 -5.31 12.67 -31.07
CA GLY A 301 -5.11 12.91 -32.50
C GLY A 301 -6.33 13.43 -33.27
N ASN A 302 -7.51 13.47 -32.64
CA ASN A 302 -8.68 14.15 -33.21
C ASN A 302 -8.81 15.54 -32.58
N PRO A 303 -8.47 16.64 -33.29
CA PRO A 303 -8.90 17.95 -32.84
C PRO A 303 -10.43 17.96 -32.85
N SER A 304 -11.04 18.08 -31.69
CA SER A 304 -12.47 18.38 -31.58
C SER A 304 -12.75 19.63 -32.43
N PRO A 305 -13.81 19.64 -33.28
CA PRO A 305 -14.14 20.83 -34.06
C PRO A 305 -14.36 21.99 -33.09
N ALA A 306 -13.69 23.11 -33.39
CA ALA A 306 -13.63 24.31 -32.58
C ALA A 306 -14.94 24.58 -31.80
N ALA A 307 -14.88 24.49 -30.47
CA ALA A 307 -15.90 25.08 -29.64
C ALA A 307 -15.88 26.60 -29.89
N THR A 308 -17.03 27.10 -30.34
CA THR A 308 -17.34 28.50 -30.58
C THR A 308 -16.90 29.35 -29.38
N PRO A 309 -16.24 30.51 -29.60
CA PRO A 309 -15.74 31.33 -28.51
C PRO A 309 -16.91 32.02 -27.79
N GLY A 310 -17.25 31.52 -26.61
CA GLY A 310 -18.21 32.17 -25.73
C GLY A 310 -18.35 31.36 -24.44
N GLU A 311 -18.20 32.04 -23.31
CA GLU A 311 -18.52 31.54 -21.96
C GLU A 311 -17.40 30.74 -21.26
N ARG A 312 -16.41 31.48 -20.75
CA ARG A 312 -15.68 31.11 -19.53
C ARG A 312 -16.18 31.97 -18.38
N PHE A 313 -16.55 31.32 -17.28
CA PHE A 313 -16.27 31.76 -15.91
C PHE A 313 -15.82 30.54 -15.11
#